data_AF-A0A168Q3S1-F1
#
_entry.id   AF-A0A168Q3S1-F1
#
_cell.length_a   1.000
_cell.length_b   1.000
_cell.length_c   1.000
_cell.angle_alpha   90.00
_cell.angle_beta   90.00
_cell.angle_gamma   90.00
#
_symmetry.space_group_name_H-M   'P 1'
#
loop_
_entity.id
_entity.type
_entity.pdbx_description
1 polymer ?
#
loop_
_entity_poly.entity_id
_entity_poly.type
_entity_poly.pdbx_seq_one_letter_code
_entity_poly.pdbx_strand_id
1 'polypeptide(L)'
;MDFLLFVVPTLIVPSLHYPEARQIINDLIISIHYCLSWKITDSDLSFIETSIANFQAYLSRKVNAGHLERKCCTINIHYLGHIAYMICCLGPLPVFSCRSLERTIGQYKSKSLSKSLPGSSYQLILEKQSSSNLNHALAALGEGSVPDLMLLGKPDRSSVPPDPVSYDILHDATMQNFQRQGNHNIPFTHNFDFSYHRSIKLKGKVYRSLFFNPAGTTVNLGQSTVLFNTGSND
;
A
#
# COMPACT_ATOMS: atom_id res chain seq x y z
N MET A 1 9.60 22.58 -1.21
CA MET A 1 8.95 23.76 -1.79
C MET A 1 8.56 23.40 -3.21
N ASP A 2 7.27 23.31 -3.51
CA ASP A 2 6.78 22.97 -4.85
C ASP A 2 6.98 24.17 -5.79
N PHE A 3 8.16 24.25 -6.41
CA PHE A 3 8.57 25.34 -7.30
C PHE A 3 7.48 25.69 -8.33
N LEU A 4 6.90 24.68 -8.97
CA LEU A 4 5.86 24.84 -9.99
C LEU A 4 4.56 25.46 -9.46
N LEU A 5 4.17 25.14 -8.23
CA LEU A 5 2.89 25.56 -7.66
C LEU A 5 2.96 26.92 -6.97
N PHE A 6 4.15 27.33 -6.52
CA PHE A 6 4.31 28.55 -5.74
C PHE A 6 5.21 29.58 -6.40
N VAL A 7 6.38 29.18 -6.91
CA VAL A 7 7.38 30.11 -7.46
C VAL A 7 6.99 30.54 -8.88
N VAL A 8 6.56 29.60 -9.72
CA VAL A 8 6.20 29.90 -11.11
C VAL A 8 5.03 30.91 -11.19
N PRO A 9 3.87 30.71 -10.53
CA PRO A 9 2.76 31.66 -10.65
C PRO A 9 3.05 33.02 -10.02
N THR A 10 3.88 33.10 -8.98
CA THR A 10 4.11 34.36 -8.24
C THR A 10 5.27 35.19 -8.80
N LEU A 11 6.35 34.56 -9.28
CA LEU A 11 7.54 35.27 -9.74
C LEU A 11 7.73 35.16 -11.25
N ILE A 12 7.50 33.98 -11.83
CA ILE A 12 7.80 33.75 -13.26
C ILE A 12 6.67 34.32 -14.14
N VAL A 13 5.42 33.92 -13.91
CA VAL A 13 4.28 34.33 -14.74
C VAL A 13 4.17 35.85 -14.86
N PRO A 14 4.28 36.66 -13.78
CA PRO A 14 4.23 38.11 -13.91
C PRO A 14 5.42 38.71 -14.67
N SER A 15 6.58 38.06 -14.63
CA SER A 15 7.80 38.49 -15.33
C SER A 15 7.81 38.19 -16.83
N LEU A 16 6.87 37.37 -17.32
CA LEU A 16 6.81 37.00 -18.73
C LEU A 16 6.39 38.19 -19.59
N HIS A 17 7.27 38.58 -20.52
CA HIS A 17 7.03 39.67 -21.46
C HIS A 17 5.82 39.40 -22.37
N TYR A 18 5.69 38.17 -22.87
CA TYR A 18 4.65 37.81 -23.84
C TYR A 18 3.31 37.45 -23.17
N PRO A 19 2.20 38.16 -23.47
CA PRO A 19 0.90 37.88 -22.86
C PRO A 19 0.36 36.47 -23.15
N GLU A 20 0.57 35.96 -24.37
CA GLU A 20 0.17 34.60 -24.76
C GLU A 20 0.84 33.54 -23.88
N ALA A 21 2.17 33.66 -23.69
CA ALA A 21 2.93 32.74 -22.85
C ALA A 21 2.46 32.80 -21.40
N ARG A 22 2.14 33.99 -20.91
CA ARG A 22 1.63 34.22 -19.56
C ARG A 22 0.31 33.50 -19.34
N GLN A 23 -0.64 33.66 -20.25
CA GLN A 23 -1.96 33.03 -20.16
C GLN A 23 -1.82 31.50 -20.16
N ILE A 24 -1.07 30.97 -21.12
CA ILE A 24 -0.91 29.52 -21.29
C ILE A 24 -0.25 28.88 -20.07
N ILE A 25 0.80 29.50 -19.51
CA ILE A 25 1.48 28.98 -18.32
C ILE A 25 0.57 29.11 -17.09
N ASN A 26 -0.20 30.19 -16.97
CA ASN A 26 -1.13 30.36 -15.87
C ASN A 26 -2.24 29.30 -15.89
N ASP A 27 -2.86 29.07 -17.04
CA ASP A 27 -3.90 28.05 -17.20
C ASP A 27 -3.35 26.65 -16.91
N LEU A 28 -2.11 26.38 -17.33
CA LEU A 28 -1.43 25.13 -17.02
C LEU A 28 -1.25 24.94 -15.50
N ILE A 29 -0.80 25.97 -14.79
CA ILE A 29 -0.61 25.92 -13.33
C ILE A 29 -1.95 25.67 -12.63
N ILE A 30 -3.01 26.36 -13.03
CA ILE A 30 -4.36 26.15 -12.51
C ILE A 30 -4.81 24.70 -12.76
N SER A 31 -4.57 24.17 -13.96
CA SER A 31 -4.88 22.77 -14.29
C SER A 31 -4.12 21.78 -13.40
N ILE A 32 -2.85 22.04 -13.11
CA ILE A 32 -2.06 21.22 -12.19
C ILE A 32 -2.63 21.28 -10.77
N HIS A 33 -3.09 22.45 -10.31
CA HIS A 33 -3.77 22.56 -9.01
C HIS A 33 -5.06 21.71 -8.96
N TYR A 34 -5.87 21.74 -10.02
CA TYR A 34 -7.04 20.85 -10.11
C TYR A 34 -6.64 19.38 -10.08
N CYS A 35 -5.60 18.99 -10.82
CA CYS A 35 -5.10 17.61 -10.83
C CYS A 35 -4.65 17.12 -9.44
N LEU A 36 -4.20 18.02 -8.56
CA LEU A 36 -3.78 17.71 -7.20
C LEU A 36 -4.91 17.76 -6.17
N SER A 37 -6.13 18.10 -6.59
CA SER A 37 -7.29 18.20 -5.71
C SER A 37 -7.92 16.82 -5.46
N TRP A 38 -8.50 16.61 -4.28
CA TRP A 38 -9.19 15.36 -3.92
C TRP A 38 -10.59 15.23 -4.52
N LYS A 39 -11.13 16.33 -5.06
CA LYS A 39 -12.43 16.41 -5.71
C LYS A 39 -12.24 17.16 -7.01
N ILE A 40 -12.74 16.60 -8.11
CA ILE A 40 -12.63 17.15 -9.46
C ILE A 40 -14.02 17.03 -10.08
N THR A 41 -14.51 18.11 -10.67
CA THR A 41 -15.78 18.14 -11.41
C THR A 41 -15.54 17.94 -12.91
N ASP A 42 -16.59 17.64 -13.67
CA ASP A 42 -16.49 17.49 -15.13
C ASP A 42 -16.03 18.79 -15.82
N SER A 43 -16.40 19.96 -15.27
CA SER A 43 -15.91 21.24 -15.77
C SER A 43 -14.42 21.44 -15.50
N ASP A 44 -13.93 21.03 -14.33
CA ASP A 44 -12.49 21.10 -14.01
C ASP A 44 -11.71 20.17 -14.94
N LEU A 45 -12.24 18.97 -15.20
CA LEU A 45 -11.63 18.01 -16.10
C LEU A 45 -11.53 18.54 -17.54
N SER A 46 -12.62 19.14 -18.04
CA SER A 46 -12.67 19.77 -19.36
C SER A 46 -11.65 20.92 -19.47
N PHE A 47 -11.50 21.70 -18.38
CA PHE A 47 -10.50 22.76 -18.30
C PHE A 47 -9.07 22.20 -18.32
N ILE A 48 -8.79 21.15 -17.54
CA ILE A 48 -7.48 20.47 -17.50
C ILE A 48 -7.09 20.01 -18.90
N GLU A 49 -7.97 19.29 -19.59
CA GLU A 49 -7.71 18.75 -20.93
C GLU A 49 -7.41 19.87 -21.93
N THR A 50 -8.26 20.89 -21.97
CA THR A 50 -8.12 22.03 -22.89
C THR A 50 -6.83 22.81 -22.62
N SER A 51 -6.53 23.08 -21.35
CA SER A 51 -5.35 23.84 -20.94
C SER A 51 -4.05 23.12 -21.30
N ILE A 52 -3.98 21.81 -21.03
CA ILE A 52 -2.81 20.99 -21.37
C ILE A 52 -2.62 20.89 -22.89
N ALA A 53 -3.71 20.68 -23.63
CA ALA A 53 -3.67 20.64 -25.10
C ALA A 53 -3.16 21.97 -25.67
N ASN A 54 -3.65 23.11 -25.17
CA ASN A 54 -3.20 24.44 -25.58
C ASN A 54 -1.72 24.67 -25.28
N PHE A 55 -1.25 24.22 -24.11
CA PHE A 55 0.17 24.30 -23.75
C PHE A 55 1.05 23.46 -24.68
N GLN A 56 0.68 22.21 -24.95
CA GLN A 56 1.42 21.33 -25.87
C GLN A 56 1.43 21.87 -27.31
N ALA A 57 0.30 22.43 -27.78
CA ALA A 57 0.20 23.08 -29.08
C ALA A 57 1.10 24.32 -29.16
N TYR A 58 1.14 25.13 -28.10
CA TYR A 58 2.04 26.29 -28.02
C TYR A 58 3.51 25.89 -28.08
N LEU A 59 3.93 24.89 -27.31
CA LEU A 59 5.30 24.38 -27.37
C LEU A 59 5.65 23.91 -28.78
N SER A 60 4.76 23.15 -29.41
CA SER A 60 4.95 22.66 -30.78
C SER A 60 5.13 23.80 -31.78
N ARG A 61 4.30 24.86 -31.69
CA ARG A 61 4.43 26.06 -32.52
C ARG A 61 5.76 26.77 -32.31
N LYS A 62 6.18 26.97 -31.05
CA LYS A 62 7.45 27.67 -30.74
C LYS A 62 8.68 26.86 -31.13
N VAL A 63 8.62 25.52 -31.08
CA VAL A 63 9.66 24.63 -31.60
C VAL A 63 9.74 24.72 -33.12
N ASN A 64 8.61 24.64 -33.82
CA ASN A 64 8.58 24.74 -35.28
C ASN A 64 9.05 26.11 -35.80
N ALA A 65 8.81 27.17 -35.03
CA ALA A 65 9.31 28.52 -35.31
C ALA A 65 10.79 28.74 -34.93
N GLY A 66 11.48 27.74 -34.36
CA GLY A 66 12.88 27.84 -33.95
C GLY A 66 13.12 28.67 -32.69
N HIS A 67 12.07 29.05 -31.95
CA HIS A 67 12.19 29.80 -30.69
C HIS A 67 12.46 28.90 -29.48
N LEU A 68 12.14 27.62 -29.57
CA LEU A 68 12.43 26.61 -28.56
C LEU A 68 13.11 25.41 -29.22
N GLU A 69 13.99 24.76 -28.46
CA GLU A 69 14.58 23.50 -28.89
C GLU A 69 13.62 22.33 -28.65
N ARG A 70 13.57 21.36 -29.58
CA ARG A 70 12.73 20.15 -29.44
C ARG A 70 12.96 19.40 -28.13
N LYS A 71 14.15 19.50 -27.53
CA LYS A 71 14.47 18.87 -26.23
C LYS A 71 13.56 19.32 -25.08
N CYS A 72 12.85 20.46 -25.21
CA CYS A 72 11.87 20.89 -24.20
C CYS A 72 10.62 19.98 -24.17
N CYS A 73 10.27 19.34 -25.29
CA CYS A 73 9.14 18.42 -25.40
C CYS A 73 9.52 17.02 -24.92
N THR A 74 9.74 16.90 -23.61
CA THR A 74 10.11 15.63 -22.98
C THR A 74 8.93 14.67 -22.89
N ILE A 75 9.21 13.41 -22.54
CA ILE A 75 8.17 12.40 -22.29
C ILE A 75 7.18 12.83 -21.20
N ASN A 76 7.63 13.61 -20.21
CA ASN A 76 6.74 14.13 -19.17
C ASN A 76 5.72 15.14 -19.74
N ILE A 77 6.14 15.96 -20.71
CA ILE A 77 5.23 16.87 -21.41
C ILE A 77 4.23 16.07 -22.26
N HIS A 78 4.66 14.96 -22.86
CA HIS A 78 3.73 14.05 -23.56
C HIS A 78 2.71 13.42 -22.60
N TYR A 79 3.17 12.84 -21.48
CA TYR A 79 2.30 12.21 -20.49
C TYR A 79 1.31 13.17 -19.83
N LEU A 80 1.64 14.46 -19.78
CA LEU A 80 0.72 15.49 -19.32
C LEU A 80 -0.62 15.42 -20.09
N GLY A 81 -0.58 15.17 -21.40
CA GLY A 81 -1.77 15.05 -22.24
C GLY A 81 -2.69 13.87 -21.90
N HIS A 82 -2.19 12.87 -21.18
CA HIS A 82 -2.95 11.70 -20.76
C HIS A 82 -3.58 11.86 -19.36
N ILE A 83 -3.28 12.95 -18.64
CA ILE A 83 -3.73 13.12 -17.25
C ILE A 83 -5.25 13.15 -17.13
N ALA A 84 -5.94 13.89 -18.01
CA ALA A 84 -7.40 13.94 -17.98
C ALA A 84 -8.01 12.55 -18.11
N TYR A 85 -7.55 11.77 -19.09
CA TYR A 85 -7.97 10.38 -19.28
C TYR A 85 -7.66 9.50 -18.05
N MET A 86 -6.47 9.60 -17.48
CA MET A 86 -6.12 8.87 -16.26
C MET A 86 -7.04 9.23 -15.09
N ILE A 87 -7.42 10.49 -14.94
CA ILE A 87 -8.33 10.95 -13.91
C ILE A 87 -9.72 10.35 -14.09
N CYS A 88 -10.22 10.28 -15.33
CA CYS A 88 -11.50 9.62 -15.64
C CYS A 88 -11.51 8.15 -15.22
N CYS A 89 -10.41 7.43 -15.46
CA CYS A 89 -10.35 5.99 -15.21
C CYS A 89 -10.04 5.63 -13.76
N LEU A 90 -9.18 6.40 -13.08
CA LEU A 90 -8.59 6.05 -11.79
C LEU A 90 -9.03 6.98 -10.64
N GLY A 91 -9.77 8.04 -10.95
CA GLY A 91 -10.11 9.10 -10.01
C GLY A 91 -9.01 10.18 -9.90
N PRO A 92 -9.08 11.09 -8.92
CA PRO A 92 -8.10 12.17 -8.79
C PRO A 92 -6.67 11.68 -8.56
N LEU A 93 -5.66 12.37 -9.10
CA LEU A 93 -4.24 11.93 -9.00
C LEU A 93 -3.77 11.63 -7.56
N PRO A 94 -4.17 12.36 -6.51
CA PRO A 94 -3.74 12.05 -5.14
C PRO A 94 -4.07 10.62 -4.71
N VAL A 95 -5.16 10.05 -5.23
CA VAL A 95 -5.68 8.73 -4.85
C VAL A 95 -4.73 7.61 -5.26
N PHE A 96 -4.18 7.67 -6.48
CA PHE A 96 -3.32 6.63 -7.03
C PHE A 96 -1.85 7.05 -7.16
N SER A 97 -1.48 8.20 -6.59
CA SER A 97 -0.10 8.66 -6.57
C SER A 97 0.80 7.80 -5.68
N CYS A 98 2.07 7.65 -6.07
CA CYS A 98 3.07 6.97 -5.25
C CYS A 98 3.57 7.79 -4.06
N ARG A 99 3.05 9.02 -3.84
CA ARG A 99 3.54 9.93 -2.79
C ARG A 99 3.43 9.33 -1.39
N SER A 100 2.34 8.59 -1.11
CA SER A 100 2.13 7.93 0.18
C SER A 100 3.14 6.79 0.40
N LEU A 101 3.46 6.05 -0.65
CA LEU A 101 4.48 5.01 -0.62
C LEU A 101 5.88 5.61 -0.38
N GLU A 102 6.23 6.66 -1.12
CA GLU A 102 7.52 7.36 -0.96
C GLU A 102 7.72 7.92 0.45
N ARG A 103 6.68 8.54 1.03
CA ARG A 103 6.71 9.02 2.43
C ARG A 103 6.93 7.87 3.41
N THR A 104 6.25 6.74 3.19
CA THR A 104 6.39 5.55 4.02
C THR A 104 7.81 4.98 3.93
N ILE A 105 8.39 4.90 2.73
CA ILE A 105 9.79 4.50 2.53
C ILE A 105 10.73 5.47 3.26
N GLY A 106 10.49 6.78 3.16
CA GLY A 106 11.27 7.79 3.89
C GLY A 106 11.23 7.60 5.41
N GLN A 107 10.05 7.29 5.96
CA GLN A 107 9.88 6.99 7.39
C GLN A 107 10.62 5.73 7.83
N TYR A 108 10.71 4.71 6.97
CA TYR A 108 11.51 3.52 7.28
C TYR A 108 13.00 3.82 7.23
N LYS A 109 13.46 4.60 6.22
CA LYS A 109 14.86 5.02 6.09
C LYS A 109 15.34 5.88 7.26
N SER A 110 14.47 6.68 7.88
CA SER A 110 14.84 7.54 9.00
C SER A 110 14.91 6.82 10.35
N LYS A 111 14.45 5.57 10.44
CA LYS A 111 14.52 4.80 11.68
C LYS A 111 15.95 4.35 11.95
N SER A 112 16.39 4.54 13.19
CA SER A 112 17.67 4.03 13.65
C SER A 112 17.63 2.49 13.69
N LEU A 113 18.70 1.88 13.20
CA LEU A 113 18.87 0.44 13.16
C LEU A 113 19.96 0.05 14.15
N SER A 114 19.84 -1.16 14.70
CA SER A 114 20.96 -1.77 15.39
C SER A 114 22.19 -1.87 14.47
N LYS A 115 23.32 -1.34 14.92
CA LYS A 115 24.61 -1.44 14.21
C LYS A 115 25.16 -2.87 14.21
N SER A 116 24.80 -3.68 15.21
CA SER A 116 25.27 -5.07 15.35
C SER A 116 24.40 -6.07 14.60
N LEU A 117 23.09 -5.82 14.48
CA LEU A 117 22.13 -6.71 13.82
C LEU A 117 21.10 -5.91 12.99
N PRO A 118 21.53 -5.28 11.88
CA PRO A 118 20.65 -4.44 11.08
C PRO A 118 19.47 -5.22 10.48
N GLY A 119 19.68 -6.46 10.03
CA GLY A 119 18.64 -7.30 9.43
C GLY A 119 17.48 -7.60 10.41
N SER A 120 17.80 -8.09 11.60
CA SER A 120 16.79 -8.36 12.64
C SER A 120 16.09 -7.09 13.11
N SER A 121 16.82 -5.96 13.18
CA SER A 121 16.25 -4.66 13.52
C SER A 121 15.24 -4.19 12.47
N TYR A 122 15.54 -4.36 11.18
CA TYR A 122 14.60 -4.05 10.10
C TYR A 122 13.36 -4.93 10.15
N GLN A 123 13.53 -6.24 10.30
CA GLN A 123 12.42 -7.18 10.38
C GLN A 123 11.44 -6.79 11.50
N LEU A 124 11.96 -6.52 12.71
CA LEU A 124 11.13 -6.11 13.85
C LEU A 124 10.36 -4.80 13.57
N ILE A 125 11.01 -3.83 12.93
CA ILE A 125 10.38 -2.55 12.55
C ILE A 125 9.24 -2.79 11.57
N LEU A 126 9.47 -3.62 10.54
CA LEU A 126 8.47 -3.94 9.52
C LEU A 126 7.28 -4.69 10.11
N GLU A 127 7.54 -5.71 10.92
CA GLU A 127 6.50 -6.48 11.62
C GLU A 127 5.65 -5.57 12.51
N LYS A 128 6.30 -4.74 13.35
CA LYS A 128 5.60 -3.82 14.25
C LYS A 128 4.72 -2.82 13.49
N GLN A 129 5.22 -2.25 12.40
CA GLN A 129 4.44 -1.28 11.62
C GLN A 129 3.34 -1.93 10.80
N SER A 130 3.58 -3.11 10.25
CA SER A 130 2.55 -3.90 9.58
C SER A 130 1.39 -4.21 10.53
N SER A 131 1.68 -4.70 11.74
CA SER A 131 0.64 -4.95 12.75
C SER A 131 -0.09 -3.67 13.17
N SER A 132 0.62 -2.57 13.38
CA SER A 132 0.00 -1.28 13.73
C SER A 132 -0.93 -0.77 12.62
N ASN A 133 -0.48 -0.81 11.36
CA ASN A 133 -1.28 -0.39 10.21
C ASN A 133 -2.52 -1.25 10.04
N LEU A 134 -2.41 -2.55 10.25
CA LEU A 134 -3.56 -3.47 10.23
C LEU A 134 -4.58 -3.07 11.29
N ASN A 135 -4.14 -2.84 12.54
CA ASN A 135 -5.04 -2.41 13.62
C ASN A 135 -5.72 -1.06 13.31
N HIS A 136 -5.01 -0.10 12.72
CA HIS A 136 -5.60 1.17 12.32
C HIS A 136 -6.62 1.01 11.17
N ALA A 137 -6.32 0.17 10.18
CA ALA A 137 -7.25 -0.12 9.09
C ALA A 137 -8.52 -0.80 9.61
N LEU A 138 -8.36 -1.76 10.51
CA LEU A 138 -9.45 -2.46 11.19
C LEU A 138 -10.31 -1.50 12.04
N ALA A 139 -9.69 -0.57 12.77
CA ALA A 139 -10.42 0.45 13.54
C ALA A 139 -11.18 1.44 12.64
N ALA A 140 -10.62 1.80 11.48
CA ALA A 140 -11.25 2.72 10.54
C ALA A 140 -12.50 2.12 9.85
N LEU A 141 -12.63 0.79 9.80
CA LEU A 141 -13.81 0.09 9.26
C LEU A 141 -15.01 0.06 10.23
N GLY A 142 -14.88 0.69 11.41
CA GLY A 142 -15.94 0.82 12.42
C GLY A 142 -16.11 -0.40 13.33
N GLU A 143 -16.69 -0.17 14.51
CA GLU A 143 -17.06 -1.24 15.44
C GLU A 143 -18.20 -2.09 14.83
N GLY A 144 -17.83 -3.25 14.30
CA GLY A 144 -18.80 -4.22 13.75
C GLY A 144 -18.27 -5.07 12.59
N SER A 145 -17.14 -4.71 11.98
CA SER A 145 -16.60 -5.42 10.79
C SER A 145 -15.28 -6.16 11.03
N VAL A 146 -14.83 -6.25 12.28
CA VAL A 146 -13.65 -7.04 12.66
C VAL A 146 -14.09 -8.13 13.62
N PRO A 147 -13.87 -9.42 13.32
CA PRO A 147 -13.98 -10.42 14.34
C PRO A 147 -12.83 -10.13 15.32
N ASP A 148 -13.16 -9.69 16.54
CA ASP A 148 -12.30 -9.33 17.67
C ASP A 148 -11.10 -10.27 17.85
N LEU A 149 -10.05 -10.12 17.04
CA LEU A 149 -8.92 -11.05 16.87
C LEU A 149 -7.67 -10.51 17.55
N MET A 150 -7.28 -11.12 18.66
CA MET A 150 -6.08 -10.76 19.41
C MET A 150 -5.13 -11.96 19.50
N LEU A 151 -3.92 -11.82 18.95
CA LEU A 151 -2.85 -12.82 19.09
C LEU A 151 -2.17 -12.66 20.46
N LEU A 152 -2.26 -13.66 21.32
CA LEU A 152 -1.65 -13.64 22.65
C LEU A 152 -0.34 -14.44 22.66
N GLY A 153 0.78 -13.73 22.88
CA GLY A 153 2.10 -14.32 23.16
C GLY A 153 3.01 -14.52 21.95
N LYS A 154 4.27 -14.88 22.23
CA LYS A 154 5.25 -15.31 21.21
C LYS A 154 4.89 -16.74 20.72
N PRO A 155 5.15 -17.08 19.45
CA PRO A 155 4.97 -18.44 18.94
C PRO A 155 5.87 -19.40 19.74
N ASP A 156 5.26 -20.44 20.29
CA ASP A 156 5.99 -21.49 21.01
C ASP A 156 6.43 -22.56 20.00
N ARG A 157 7.69 -22.98 20.12
CA ARG A 157 8.29 -24.03 19.27
C ARG A 157 8.37 -25.36 20.00
N SER A 158 7.52 -25.58 21.01
CA SER A 158 7.47 -26.85 21.72
C SER A 158 7.00 -27.97 20.80
N SER A 159 7.57 -29.15 20.99
CA SER A 159 7.33 -30.34 20.15
C SER A 159 5.99 -31.04 20.45
N VAL A 160 5.17 -30.48 21.33
CA VAL A 160 3.93 -31.09 21.81
C VAL A 160 2.85 -30.01 21.88
N PRO A 161 1.67 -30.22 21.27
CA PRO A 161 0.57 -29.28 21.36
C PRO A 161 0.09 -29.16 22.83
N PRO A 162 -0.25 -27.95 23.31
CA PRO A 162 -0.73 -27.77 24.67
C PRO A 162 -2.12 -28.40 24.88
N ASP A 163 -2.31 -29.04 26.03
CA ASP A 163 -3.57 -29.64 26.53
C ASP A 163 -4.77 -28.68 26.45
N PRO A 164 -5.99 -29.04 25.99
CA PRO A 164 -6.52 -30.39 25.73
C PRO A 164 -6.48 -30.88 24.29
N VAL A 165 -5.75 -30.18 23.41
CA VAL A 165 -5.81 -30.46 21.97
C VAL A 165 -4.66 -31.39 21.58
N SER A 166 -4.99 -32.63 21.18
CA SER A 166 -4.00 -33.59 20.71
C SER A 166 -3.55 -33.29 19.27
N TYR A 167 -2.36 -33.79 18.92
CA TYR A 167 -1.81 -33.66 17.56
C TYR A 167 -2.77 -34.22 16.50
N ASP A 168 -3.41 -35.35 16.78
CA ASP A 168 -4.30 -36.04 15.85
C ASP A 168 -5.50 -35.17 15.44
N ILE A 169 -6.11 -34.48 16.41
CA ILE A 169 -7.24 -33.57 16.17
C ILE A 169 -6.81 -32.40 15.27
N LEU A 170 -5.61 -31.88 15.52
CA LEU A 170 -5.05 -30.74 14.78
C LEU A 170 -4.68 -31.15 13.34
N HIS A 171 -4.09 -32.33 13.19
CA HIS A 171 -3.72 -32.92 11.91
C HIS A 171 -4.95 -33.17 11.04
N ASP A 172 -5.99 -33.81 11.58
CA ASP A 172 -7.20 -34.18 10.83
C ASP A 172 -7.97 -32.97 10.32
N ALA A 173 -8.15 -31.95 11.15
CA ALA A 173 -8.82 -30.72 10.74
C ALA A 173 -8.00 -29.90 9.73
N THR A 174 -6.67 -29.96 9.82
CA THR A 174 -5.78 -29.31 8.84
C THR A 174 -5.83 -30.05 7.50
N MET A 175 -5.84 -31.39 7.51
CA MET A 175 -6.06 -32.23 6.34
C MET A 175 -7.38 -31.92 5.64
N GLN A 176 -8.48 -31.83 6.40
CA GLN A 176 -9.79 -31.47 5.84
C GLN A 176 -9.79 -30.08 5.18
N ASN A 177 -9.08 -29.11 5.76
CA ASN A 177 -8.97 -27.77 5.18
C ASN A 177 -8.19 -27.78 3.86
N PHE A 178 -7.05 -28.49 3.78
CA PHE A 178 -6.26 -28.61 2.55
C PHE A 178 -7.00 -29.38 1.45
N GLN A 179 -7.74 -30.43 1.81
CA GLN A 179 -8.61 -31.17 0.87
C GLN A 179 -9.69 -30.27 0.28
N ARG A 180 -10.31 -29.40 1.09
CA ARG A 180 -11.31 -28.41 0.61
C ARG A 180 -10.70 -27.36 -0.33
N GLN A 181 -9.39 -27.12 -0.25
CA GLN A 181 -8.67 -26.19 -1.12
C GLN A 181 -8.06 -26.85 -2.37
N GLY A 182 -8.28 -28.16 -2.59
CA GLY A 182 -7.81 -28.87 -3.79
C GLY A 182 -6.32 -29.24 -3.78
N ASN A 183 -5.63 -29.13 -2.64
CA ASN A 183 -4.21 -29.48 -2.50
C ASN A 183 -4.07 -30.93 -2.02
N HIS A 184 -3.91 -31.87 -2.96
CA HIS A 184 -3.90 -33.32 -2.67
C HIS A 184 -2.51 -33.92 -2.37
N ASN A 185 -1.41 -33.17 -2.55
CA ASN A 185 -0.04 -33.71 -2.49
C ASN A 185 0.89 -32.91 -1.56
N ILE A 186 0.60 -32.87 -0.26
CA ILE A 186 1.58 -32.38 0.74
C ILE A 186 1.95 -33.56 1.65
N PRO A 187 3.20 -34.05 1.62
CA PRO A 187 3.62 -35.15 2.47
C PRO A 187 3.97 -34.62 3.88
N PHE A 188 3.00 -34.64 4.79
CA PHE A 188 3.21 -34.39 6.22
C PHE A 188 3.91 -35.60 6.83
N THR A 189 5.23 -35.57 6.96
CA THR A 189 6.00 -36.75 7.39
C THR A 189 6.50 -36.65 8.83
N HIS A 190 6.61 -35.44 9.41
CA HIS A 190 7.21 -35.27 10.73
C HIS A 190 6.45 -34.25 11.60
N ASN A 191 6.34 -34.54 12.91
CA ASN A 191 5.67 -33.67 13.90
C ASN A 191 6.28 -32.25 14.01
N PHE A 192 7.51 -32.06 13.53
CA PHE A 192 8.21 -30.77 13.54
C PHE A 192 7.79 -29.82 12.42
N ASP A 193 6.90 -30.26 11.53
CA ASP A 193 6.40 -29.44 10.43
C ASP A 193 5.25 -28.50 10.84
N PHE A 194 4.95 -28.39 12.14
CA PHE A 194 3.87 -27.55 12.66
C PHE A 194 4.37 -26.58 13.73
N SER A 195 3.79 -25.38 13.74
CA SER A 195 4.06 -24.35 14.75
C SER A 195 2.76 -23.83 15.37
N TYR A 196 2.83 -23.42 16.64
CA TYR A 196 1.66 -23.10 17.46
C TYR A 196 1.70 -21.66 17.97
N HIS A 197 0.54 -20.98 17.99
CA HIS A 197 0.35 -19.81 18.85
C HIS A 197 -0.42 -20.19 20.10
N ARG A 198 0.03 -19.68 21.26
CA ARG A 198 -0.49 -20.03 22.59
C ARG A 198 -2.00 -19.78 22.71
N SER A 199 -2.50 -18.65 22.19
CA SER A 199 -3.94 -18.35 22.16
C SER A 199 -4.26 -17.23 21.16
N ILE A 200 -5.40 -17.33 20.49
CA ILE A 200 -6.03 -16.29 19.67
C ILE A 200 -7.41 -16.02 20.26
N LYS A 201 -7.67 -14.82 20.78
CA LYS A 201 -9.03 -14.45 21.18
C LYS A 201 -9.79 -14.02 19.93
N LEU A 202 -10.98 -14.57 19.68
CA LEU A 202 -11.88 -14.20 18.59
C LEU A 202 -13.30 -14.05 19.12
N LYS A 203 -13.90 -12.85 19.04
CA LYS A 203 -15.28 -12.58 19.51
C LYS A 203 -15.52 -13.06 20.95
N GLY A 204 -14.61 -12.71 21.86
CA GLY A 204 -14.68 -13.14 23.27
C GLY A 204 -14.28 -14.59 23.56
N LYS A 205 -14.19 -15.47 22.55
CA LYS A 205 -13.82 -16.90 22.72
C LYS A 205 -12.34 -17.12 22.47
N VAL A 206 -11.72 -18.02 23.22
CA VAL A 206 -10.29 -18.35 23.06
C VAL A 206 -10.14 -19.51 22.09
N TYR A 207 -9.45 -19.24 20.99
CA TYR A 207 -9.07 -20.20 19.97
C TYR A 207 -7.58 -20.51 20.07
N ARG A 208 -7.18 -21.69 19.63
CA ARG A 208 -5.77 -22.05 19.44
C ARG A 208 -5.50 -22.21 17.97
N SER A 209 -4.28 -21.91 17.54
CA SER A 209 -3.95 -21.93 16.14
C SER A 209 -2.82 -22.88 15.79
N LEU A 210 -3.03 -23.61 14.70
CA LEU A 210 -2.03 -24.46 14.06
C LEU A 210 -1.77 -23.91 12.67
N PHE A 211 -0.50 -23.78 12.31
CA PHE A 211 -0.11 -23.57 10.93
C PHE A 211 1.05 -24.49 10.56
N PHE A 212 1.02 -24.97 9.32
CA PHE A 212 2.06 -25.82 8.76
C PHE A 212 3.28 -24.97 8.41
N ASN A 213 4.43 -25.34 8.97
CA ASN A 213 5.72 -24.75 8.70
C ASN A 213 6.76 -25.87 8.49
N PRO A 214 7.05 -26.25 7.24
CA PRO A 214 8.05 -27.28 7.00
C PRO A 214 9.41 -26.84 7.54
N ALA A 215 10.13 -27.77 8.16
CA ALA A 215 11.40 -27.49 8.84
C ALA A 215 12.37 -26.73 7.91
N GLY A 216 12.76 -25.52 8.32
CA GLY A 216 13.71 -24.67 7.58
C GLY A 216 13.09 -23.46 6.87
N THR A 217 11.77 -23.29 6.91
CA THR A 217 11.09 -22.13 6.31
C THR A 217 10.84 -21.02 7.35
N THR A 218 11.20 -19.78 7.02
CA THR A 218 10.80 -18.60 7.80
C THR A 218 9.30 -18.39 7.67
N VAL A 219 8.60 -18.39 8.80
CA VAL A 219 7.15 -18.13 8.89
C VAL A 219 6.86 -16.74 8.35
N ASN A 220 6.18 -16.66 7.20
CA ASN A 220 5.73 -15.40 6.63
C ASN A 220 4.33 -15.05 7.14
N LEU A 221 4.09 -13.76 7.40
CA LEU A 221 2.78 -13.24 7.78
C LEU A 221 1.75 -13.55 6.66
N GLY A 222 0.61 -14.16 7.00
CA GLY A 222 -0.48 -14.45 6.05
C GLY A 222 -0.65 -15.93 5.64
N GLN A 223 0.06 -16.88 6.26
CA GLN A 223 -0.20 -18.30 6.03
C GLN A 223 -1.56 -18.75 6.58
N SER A 224 -2.24 -19.62 5.82
CA SER A 224 -3.52 -20.20 6.22
C SER A 224 -3.38 -20.92 7.56
N THR A 225 -4.09 -20.42 8.56
CA THR A 225 -3.98 -20.84 9.95
C THR A 225 -5.32 -21.42 10.38
N VAL A 226 -5.31 -22.66 10.87
CA VAL A 226 -6.54 -23.33 11.35
C VAL A 226 -6.77 -22.96 12.81
N LEU A 227 -7.98 -22.48 13.11
CA LEU A 227 -8.40 -22.07 14.46
C LEU A 227 -9.26 -23.15 15.11
N PHE A 228 -8.87 -23.59 16.30
CA PHE A 228 -9.60 -24.56 17.11
C PHE A 228 -10.23 -23.85 18.29
N ASN A 229 -11.55 -23.98 18.43
CA ASN A 229 -12.25 -23.50 19.61
C ASN A 229 -11.90 -24.40 20.80
N THR A 230 -11.37 -23.83 21.87
CA THR A 230 -10.87 -24.61 23.02
C THR A 230 -11.95 -25.11 23.96
N GLY A 231 -13.24 -24.83 23.69
CA GLY A 231 -14.33 -25.40 24.48
C GLY A 231 -14.17 -25.11 25.97
N SER A 232 -13.87 -23.87 26.34
CA SER A 232 -14.02 -23.39 27.71
C SER A 232 -15.22 -22.46 27.71
N ASN A 233 -16.36 -22.98 28.17
CA ASN A 233 -17.38 -22.13 28.77
C ASN A 233 -16.79 -21.66 30.10
N ASP A 234 -16.77 -20.35 30.32
CA ASP A 234 -17.28 -19.87 31.60
C ASP A 234 -18.81 -19.88 31.49
#